data_AF-A0A2M7BUN6-F1
#
_entry.id   AF-A0A2M7BUN6-F1
#
_cell.length_a   1.000
_cell.length_b   1.000
_cell.length_c   1.000
_cell.angle_alpha   90.00
_cell.angle_beta   90.00
_cell.angle_gamma   90.00
#
_symmetry.space_group_name_H-M   'P 1'
#
loop_
_entity.id
_entity.type
_entity.pdbx_description
1 polymer ?
#
loop_
_entity_poly.entity_id
_entity_poly.type
_entity_poly.pdbx_seq_one_letter_code
_entity_poly.pdbx_strand_id
1 'polypeptide(L)'
;MLTPLQIKRLKKIEDLTVRKRYSIYFQLPPETRRLFFSETVAGQMEKIGSKNSLNKEQLAQASYITGLILLGEINIVNFVKSLQEKCGLAEESARQLARDINQVIFLPVKENLKKIHQVPFWPREEESVKRPIPSYLSESESAHIKKNEPPTITDKDDYRRLVKETNQAETSKPRLEGNIVDLKNKR
;
A
#
# COMPACT_ATOMS: atom_id res chain seq x y z
N MET A 1 -9.43 -4.89 -10.72
CA MET A 1 -10.60 -4.35 -10.01
C MET A 1 -10.97 -5.26 -8.84
N LEU A 2 -11.63 -4.74 -7.80
CA LEU A 2 -12.06 -5.52 -6.63
C LEU A 2 -13.24 -6.43 -7.00
N THR A 3 -13.24 -7.66 -6.48
CA THR A 3 -14.35 -8.60 -6.66
C THR A 3 -15.55 -8.23 -5.77
N PRO A 4 -16.79 -8.62 -6.14
CA PRO A 4 -17.96 -8.42 -5.29
C PRO A 4 -17.80 -8.98 -3.86
N LEU A 5 -17.09 -10.11 -3.73
CA LEU A 5 -16.79 -10.71 -2.43
C LEU A 5 -15.83 -9.84 -1.59
N GLN A 6 -14.79 -9.27 -2.20
CA GLN A 6 -13.87 -8.36 -1.53
C GLN A 6 -14.60 -7.09 -1.08
N ILE A 7 -15.47 -6.52 -1.91
CA ILE A 7 -16.28 -5.34 -1.55
C ILE A 7 -17.17 -5.65 -0.34
N LYS A 8 -17.83 -6.82 -0.34
CA LYS A 8 -18.65 -7.27 0.80
C LYS A 8 -17.83 -7.41 2.08
N ARG A 9 -16.60 -7.93 1.99
CA ARG A 9 -15.67 -8.04 3.14
C ARG A 9 -15.26 -6.66 3.66
N LEU A 10 -14.89 -5.74 2.78
CA LEU A 10 -14.47 -4.38 3.16
C LEU A 10 -15.59 -3.61 3.87
N LYS A 11 -16.84 -3.74 3.42
CA LYS A 11 -17.99 -3.07 4.05
C LYS A 11 -18.24 -3.48 5.51
N LYS A 12 -17.75 -4.66 5.93
CA LYS A 12 -17.88 -5.15 7.31
C LYS A 12 -16.84 -4.58 8.27
N ILE A 13 -15.75 -4.01 7.76
CA ILE A 13 -14.67 -3.45 8.59
C ILE A 13 -15.09 -2.05 9.01
N GLU A 14 -15.36 -1.82 10.29
CA GLU A 14 -15.82 -0.50 10.79
C GLU A 14 -14.72 0.55 10.72
N ASP A 15 -13.50 0.19 11.13
CA ASP A 15 -12.33 1.08 11.07
C ASP A 15 -11.99 1.45 9.62
N LEU A 16 -12.08 2.74 9.31
CA LEU A 16 -11.86 3.28 7.97
C LEU A 16 -10.41 3.14 7.50
N THR A 17 -9.45 3.26 8.42
CA THR A 17 -8.02 3.10 8.14
C THR A 17 -7.72 1.65 7.77
N VAL A 18 -8.21 0.71 8.58
CA VAL A 18 -8.07 -0.73 8.31
C VAL A 18 -8.77 -1.07 6.99
N ARG A 19 -9.99 -0.56 6.76
CA ARG A 19 -10.71 -0.77 5.50
C ARG A 19 -9.92 -0.27 4.29
N LYS A 20 -9.30 0.91 4.38
CA LYS A 20 -8.44 1.48 3.32
C LYS A 20 -7.22 0.60 3.08
N ARG A 21 -6.53 0.14 4.13
CA ARG A 21 -5.39 -0.78 4.01
C ARG A 21 -5.75 -2.07 3.29
N TYR A 22 -6.88 -2.67 3.65
CA TYR A 22 -7.36 -3.88 2.97
C TYR A 22 -7.75 -3.62 1.52
N SER A 23 -8.31 -2.45 1.19
CA SER A 23 -8.66 -2.13 -0.20
C SER A 23 -7.41 -2.00 -1.07
N ILE A 24 -6.34 -1.37 -0.56
CA ILE A 24 -5.04 -1.27 -1.22
C ILE A 24 -4.40 -2.65 -1.35
N TYR A 25 -4.36 -3.43 -0.27
CA TYR A 25 -3.82 -4.79 -0.26
C TYR A 25 -4.42 -5.69 -1.34
N PHE A 26 -5.74 -5.62 -1.55
CA PHE A 26 -6.41 -6.39 -2.62
C PHE A 26 -6.08 -5.92 -4.04
N GLN A 27 -5.59 -4.69 -4.19
CA GLN A 27 -5.15 -4.13 -5.48
C GLN A 27 -3.67 -4.35 -5.75
N LEU A 28 -2.87 -4.71 -4.73
CA LEU A 28 -1.47 -5.07 -4.91
C LEU A 28 -1.33 -6.26 -5.88
N PRO A 29 -0.27 -6.28 -6.72
CA PRO A 29 0.08 -7.44 -7.50
C PRO A 29 0.25 -8.69 -6.62
N PRO A 30 -0.12 -9.89 -7.09
CA PRO A 30 -0.04 -11.12 -6.31
C PRO A 30 1.32 -11.34 -5.64
N GLU A 31 2.40 -11.00 -6.34
CA GLU A 31 3.80 -11.10 -5.92
C GLU A 31 4.07 -10.26 -4.68
N THR A 32 3.63 -8.99 -4.69
CA THR A 32 3.79 -8.08 -3.55
C THR A 32 2.87 -8.46 -2.41
N ARG A 33 1.66 -8.93 -2.73
CA ARG A 33 0.68 -9.37 -1.74
C ARG A 33 1.18 -10.56 -0.91
N ARG A 34 1.88 -11.51 -1.55
CA ARG A 34 2.45 -12.69 -0.88
C ARG A 34 3.48 -12.33 0.20
N LEU A 35 4.12 -11.17 0.11
CA LEU A 35 5.12 -10.75 1.12
C LEU A 35 4.52 -10.60 2.52
N PHE A 36 3.25 -10.20 2.64
CA PHE A 36 2.60 -9.97 3.93
C PHE A 36 2.38 -11.23 4.77
N PHE A 37 2.31 -12.39 4.12
CA PHE A 37 2.00 -13.68 4.77
C PHE A 37 3.06 -14.75 4.48
N SER A 38 4.24 -14.33 4.02
CA SER A 38 5.33 -15.24 3.68
C SER A 38 6.15 -15.57 4.92
N GLU A 39 6.21 -16.86 5.26
CA GLU A 39 7.13 -17.37 6.30
C GLU A 39 8.59 -17.03 5.97
N THR A 40 8.95 -17.03 4.68
CA THR A 40 10.28 -16.62 4.23
C THR A 40 10.57 -15.16 4.57
N VAL A 41 9.61 -14.26 4.37
CA VAL A 41 9.75 -12.83 4.71
C VAL A 41 9.82 -12.64 6.22
N ALA A 42 8.98 -13.34 6.98
CA ALA A 42 9.03 -13.30 8.44
C ALA A 42 10.39 -13.75 8.96
N GLY A 43 10.92 -14.88 8.50
CA GLY A 43 12.25 -15.37 8.88
C GLY A 43 13.40 -14.48 8.39
N GLN A 44 13.26 -13.83 7.24
CA GLN A 44 14.22 -12.81 6.79
C GLN A 44 14.22 -11.59 7.72
N MET A 45 13.04 -11.15 8.16
CA MET A 45 12.92 -10.02 9.05
C MET A 45 13.50 -10.31 10.44
N GLU A 46 13.30 -11.52 10.95
CA GLU A 46 13.96 -11.98 12.19
C GLU A 46 15.48 -11.96 12.04
N LYS A 47 16.03 -12.49 10.95
CA LYS A 47 17.49 -12.48 10.69
C LYS A 47 18.04 -11.05 10.61
N ILE A 48 17.33 -10.14 9.96
CA ILE A 48 17.71 -8.72 9.89
C ILE A 48 17.68 -8.09 11.27
N GLY A 49 16.63 -8.38 12.06
CA GLY A 49 16.50 -7.90 13.43
C GLY A 49 17.64 -8.36 14.32
N SER A 50 17.99 -9.65 14.26
CA SER A 50 19.14 -10.20 15.00
C SER A 50 20.47 -9.57 14.57
N LYS A 51 20.68 -9.40 13.26
CA LYS A 51 21.89 -8.75 12.72
C LYS A 51 22.06 -7.30 13.21
N ASN A 52 20.95 -6.58 13.36
CA ASN A 52 20.94 -5.18 13.80
C ASN A 52 20.69 -5.02 15.32
N SER A 53 20.78 -6.12 16.08
CA SER A 53 20.58 -6.13 17.54
C SER A 53 19.24 -5.51 18.00
N LEU A 54 18.18 -5.67 17.19
CA LEU A 54 16.85 -5.17 17.54
C LEU A 54 16.22 -6.02 18.63
N ASN A 55 15.60 -5.36 19.60
CA ASN A 55 14.72 -6.05 20.54
C ASN A 55 13.37 -6.44 19.87
N LYS A 56 12.55 -7.22 20.57
CA LYS A 56 11.27 -7.72 20.03
C LYS A 56 10.32 -6.59 19.62
N GLU A 57 10.26 -5.51 20.40
CA GLU A 57 9.39 -4.38 20.12
C GLU A 57 9.87 -3.59 18.89
N GLN A 58 11.17 -3.33 18.79
CA GLN A 58 11.80 -2.68 17.64
C GLN A 58 11.62 -3.50 16.37
N LEU A 59 11.78 -4.83 16.45
CA LEU A 59 11.55 -5.73 15.33
C LEU A 59 10.08 -5.70 14.88
N ALA A 60 9.13 -5.71 15.83
CA ALA A 60 7.70 -5.60 15.53
C ALA A 60 7.39 -4.26 14.85
N GLN A 61 7.94 -3.14 15.36
CA GLN A 61 7.77 -1.83 14.76
C GLN A 61 8.40 -1.71 13.37
N ALA A 62 9.62 -2.21 13.18
CA ALA A 62 10.28 -2.23 11.89
C ALA A 62 9.46 -3.05 10.86
N SER A 63 8.89 -4.18 11.29
CA SER A 63 8.01 -5.01 10.47
C SER A 63 6.73 -4.28 10.10
N TYR A 64 6.13 -3.58 11.06
CA TYR A 64 4.94 -2.77 10.83
C TYR A 64 5.20 -1.64 9.83
N ILE A 65 6.26 -0.84 10.03
CA ILE A 65 6.67 0.24 9.13
C ILE A 65 6.94 -0.29 7.72
N THR A 66 7.61 -1.42 7.61
CA THR A 66 7.87 -2.10 6.33
C THR A 66 6.55 -2.43 5.61
N GLY A 67 5.56 -2.95 6.34
CA GLY A 67 4.22 -3.19 5.81
C GLY A 67 3.52 -1.91 5.35
N LEU A 68 3.65 -0.81 6.09
CA LEU A 68 3.09 0.49 5.69
C LEU A 68 3.73 1.05 4.42
N ILE A 69 5.03 0.82 4.22
CA ILE A 69 5.72 1.17 2.97
C ILE A 69 5.20 0.30 1.84
N LEU A 70 5.07 -1.01 2.03
CA LEU A 70 4.52 -1.90 1.00
C LEU A 70 3.08 -1.52 0.58
N LEU A 71 2.30 -0.94 1.49
CA LEU A 71 0.97 -0.41 1.22
C LEU A 71 0.98 1.01 0.62
N GLY A 72 2.13 1.67 0.55
CA GLY A 72 2.26 3.05 0.08
C GLY A 72 1.81 4.11 1.07
N GLU A 73 1.54 3.77 2.33
CA GLU A 73 1.15 4.75 3.36
C GLU A 73 2.33 5.57 3.85
N ILE A 74 3.50 4.94 4.00
CA ILE A 74 4.76 5.63 4.28
C ILE A 74 5.55 5.69 2.98
N ASN A 75 5.95 6.89 2.58
CA ASN A 75 6.84 7.03 1.43
C ASN A 75 8.21 6.42 1.75
N ILE A 76 8.77 5.65 0.82
CA ILE A 76 10.07 5.00 1.00
C ILE A 76 11.21 5.99 1.31
N VAL A 77 11.12 7.24 0.86
CA VAL A 77 12.09 8.29 1.19
C VAL A 77 12.10 8.61 2.69
N ASN A 78 10.95 8.46 3.36
CA ASN A 78 10.80 8.70 4.79
C ASN A 78 11.15 7.47 5.64
N PHE A 79 11.58 6.35 5.03
CA PHE A 79 11.76 5.09 5.73
C PHE A 79 12.76 5.19 6.90
N VAL A 80 13.94 5.78 6.65
CA VAL A 80 14.97 5.95 7.68
C VAL A 80 14.45 6.82 8.83
N LYS A 81 13.77 7.93 8.52
CA LYS A 81 13.16 8.80 9.51
C LYS A 81 12.11 8.06 10.34
N SER A 82 11.23 7.28 9.71
CA SER A 82 10.23 6.47 10.41
C SER A 82 10.86 5.43 11.34
N LEU A 83 11.98 4.80 10.94
CA LEU A 83 12.71 3.89 11.81
C LEU A 83 13.30 4.60 13.03
N GLN A 84 13.88 5.80 12.86
CA GLN A 84 14.38 6.59 13.99
C GLN A 84 13.25 6.95 14.96
N GLU A 85 12.17 7.52 14.45
CA GLU A 85 11.06 8.03 15.27
C GLU A 85 10.25 6.94 15.97
N LYS A 86 10.01 5.80 15.29
CA LYS A 86 9.12 4.75 15.77
C LYS A 86 9.83 3.60 16.44
N CYS A 87 11.08 3.31 16.05
CA CYS A 87 11.88 2.25 16.67
C CYS A 87 12.92 2.81 17.67
N GLY A 88 13.04 4.13 17.79
CA GLY A 88 14.00 4.78 18.70
C GLY A 88 15.46 4.52 18.33
N LEU A 89 15.73 4.30 17.04
CA LEU A 89 17.07 3.96 16.55
C LEU A 89 17.89 5.22 16.29
N ALA A 90 19.18 5.17 16.62
CA ALA A 90 20.15 6.17 16.19
C ALA A 90 20.23 6.19 14.66
N GLU A 91 20.63 7.33 14.09
CA GLU A 91 20.63 7.54 12.64
C GLU A 91 21.40 6.46 11.87
N GLU A 92 22.60 6.11 12.31
CA GLU A 92 23.42 5.09 11.63
C GLU A 92 22.77 3.71 11.70
N SER A 93 22.25 3.31 12.86
CA SER A 93 21.52 2.04 13.04
C SER A 93 20.25 1.99 12.17
N ALA A 94 19.50 3.10 12.10
CA ALA A 94 18.31 3.20 11.26
C ALA A 94 18.65 3.10 9.78
N ARG A 95 19.75 3.70 9.33
CA ARG A 95 20.24 3.60 7.95
C ARG A 95 20.70 2.18 7.62
N GLN A 96 21.43 1.53 8.53
CA GLN A 96 21.89 0.16 8.31
C GLN A 96 20.69 -0.80 8.22
N LEU A 97 19.72 -0.66 9.12
CA LEU A 97 18.49 -1.45 9.10
C LEU A 97 17.68 -1.21 7.82
N ALA A 98 17.52 0.06 7.42
CA ALA A 98 16.83 0.39 6.17
C ALA A 98 17.51 -0.23 4.95
N ARG A 99 18.85 -0.24 4.91
CA ARG A 99 19.63 -0.87 3.83
C ARG A 99 19.37 -2.38 3.77
N ASP A 100 19.45 -3.06 4.91
CA ASP A 100 19.22 -4.50 4.99
C ASP A 100 17.79 -4.87 4.55
N ILE A 101 16.77 -4.13 5.03
CA ILE A 101 15.37 -4.36 4.63
C ILE A 101 15.16 -4.06 3.15
N ASN A 102 15.75 -2.97 2.63
CA ASN A 102 15.61 -2.60 1.23
C ASN A 102 16.16 -3.69 0.31
N GLN A 103 17.34 -4.24 0.62
CA GLN A 103 17.96 -5.29 -0.18
C GLN A 103 17.16 -6.60 -0.17
N VAL A 104 16.69 -7.02 1.01
CA VAL A 104 16.08 -8.34 1.19
C VAL A 104 14.58 -8.34 0.86
N ILE A 105 13.85 -7.29 1.23
CA ILE A 105 12.38 -7.25 1.15
C ILE A 105 11.89 -6.39 -0.01
N PHE A 106 12.43 -5.20 -0.20
CA PHE A 106 11.88 -4.28 -1.20
C PHE A 106 12.43 -4.49 -2.61
N LEU A 107 13.72 -4.82 -2.74
CA LEU A 107 14.37 -5.03 -4.04
C LEU A 107 13.65 -6.07 -4.93
N PRO A 108 13.18 -7.21 -4.39
CA PRO A 108 12.41 -8.19 -5.17
C PRO A 108 11.10 -7.65 -5.77
N VAL A 109 10.52 -6.61 -5.15
CA VAL A 109 9.24 -6.01 -5.57
C VAL A 109 9.38 -4.55 -5.99
N LYS A 110 10.61 -4.10 -6.27
CA LYS A 110 10.93 -2.70 -6.57
C LYS A 110 10.06 -2.10 -7.69
N GLU A 111 9.79 -2.87 -8.75
CA GLU A 111 9.02 -2.37 -9.90
C GLU A 111 7.55 -2.12 -9.54
N ASN A 112 7.01 -2.87 -8.59
CA ASN A 112 5.68 -2.65 -8.06
C ASN A 112 5.67 -1.44 -7.11
N LEU A 113 6.68 -1.33 -6.25
CA LEU A 113 6.80 -0.22 -5.30
C LEU A 113 7.05 1.13 -5.97
N LYS A 114 7.79 1.19 -7.09
CA LYS A 114 7.93 2.41 -7.91
C LYS A 114 6.57 2.95 -8.37
N LYS A 115 5.65 2.08 -8.78
CA LYS A 115 4.30 2.48 -9.20
C LYS A 115 3.47 2.99 -8.02
N ILE A 116 3.64 2.38 -6.85
CA ILE A 116 2.90 2.75 -5.63
C ILE A 116 3.38 4.09 -5.07
N HIS A 117 4.70 4.30 -4.98
CA HIS A 117 5.28 5.50 -4.36
C HIS A 117 5.47 6.67 -5.33
N GLN A 118 5.26 6.47 -6.63
CA GLN A 118 5.45 7.49 -7.68
C GLN A 118 6.80 8.22 -7.58
N VAL A 119 7.84 7.51 -7.13
CA VAL A 119 9.16 8.10 -6.96
C VAL A 119 9.92 8.10 -8.29
N PRO A 120 10.54 9.21 -8.69
CA PRO A 120 11.33 9.28 -9.93
C PRO A 120 12.59 8.40 -9.86
N PHE A 121 13.03 8.07 -8.64
CA PHE A 121 14.20 7.22 -8.40
C PHE A 121 13.97 6.37 -7.15
N TRP A 122 14.36 5.08 -7.23
CA TRP A 122 14.35 4.18 -6.10
C TRP A 122 15.51 4.52 -5.17
N PRO A 123 15.30 4.84 -3.88
CA PRO A 123 16.38 5.29 -3.00
C PRO A 123 17.55 4.30 -3.01
N ARG A 124 18.70 4.77 -3.50
CA ARG A 124 19.97 4.04 -3.49
C ARG A 124 20.63 4.13 -2.14
N GLU A 125 21.50 3.17 -1.86
CA GLU A 125 22.22 2.99 -0.60
C GLU A 125 23.02 4.22 -0.11
N GLU A 126 23.31 5.20 -0.98
CA GLU A 126 24.05 6.43 -0.64
C GLU A 126 23.18 7.70 -0.56
N GLU A 127 21.92 7.66 -1.00
CA GLU A 127 21.17 8.87 -1.33
C GLU A 127 20.11 9.28 -0.29
N SER A 128 19.82 8.44 0.70
CA SER A 128 18.90 8.77 1.81
C SER A 128 19.42 9.88 2.74
N VAL A 129 20.56 10.49 2.40
CA VAL A 129 21.28 11.48 3.22
C VAL A 129 21.38 12.85 2.54
N LYS A 130 21.39 12.91 1.21
CA LYS A 130 21.82 14.12 0.48
C LYS A 130 20.72 14.91 -0.20
N ARG A 131 19.50 14.38 -0.31
CA ARG A 131 18.40 15.14 -0.92
C ARG A 131 17.77 16.06 0.12
N PRO A 132 17.76 17.39 -0.09
CA PRO A 132 16.84 18.24 0.63
C PRO A 132 15.44 17.70 0.39
N ILE A 133 14.69 17.49 1.47
CA ILE A 133 13.26 17.18 1.38
C ILE A 133 12.65 18.32 0.56
N PRO A 134 11.96 18.05 -0.56
CA PRO A 134 11.29 19.13 -1.27
C PRO A 134 10.30 19.81 -0.32
N SER A 135 10.45 21.13 -0.12
CA SER A 135 9.74 21.86 0.94
C SER A 135 8.21 21.78 0.84
N TYR A 136 7.69 21.48 -0.35
CA TYR A 136 6.26 21.23 -0.59
C TYR A 136 5.72 19.94 0.06
N LEU A 137 6.59 19.05 0.58
CA LEU A 137 6.20 17.89 1.39
C LEU A 137 6.31 18.15 2.90
N SER A 138 6.97 19.23 3.34
CA SER A 138 7.10 19.59 4.76
C SER A 138 5.99 20.51 5.29
N GLU A 139 5.24 21.15 4.40
CA GLU A 139 4.17 22.10 4.78
C GLU A 139 2.87 21.39 5.21
N SER A 140 2.66 20.11 4.87
CA SER A 140 1.44 19.38 5.26
C SER A 140 1.50 18.67 6.61
N GLU A 141 2.68 18.55 7.24
CA GLU A 141 2.83 17.84 8.53
C GLU A 141 3.10 18.78 9.73
N SER A 142 3.49 20.04 9.50
CA SER A 142 3.93 20.94 10.58
C SER A 142 2.87 21.94 11.07
N ALA A 143 1.69 21.99 10.45
CA ALA A 143 0.61 22.86 10.88
C ALA A 143 -0.61 22.03 11.29
N HIS A 144 -0.58 21.43 12.49
CA HIS A 144 -1.75 21.25 13.40
C HIS A 144 -1.33 20.44 14.66
N ILE A 145 -0.59 21.08 15.56
CA ILE A 145 -0.79 20.85 17.00
C ILE A 145 -1.04 22.22 17.64
N LYS A 146 -2.25 22.72 17.45
CA LYS A 146 -2.96 23.50 18.48
C LYS A 146 -4.32 22.83 18.69
N LYS A 147 -4.69 22.73 19.96
CA LYS A 147 -5.86 22.03 20.50
C LYS A 147 -7.17 22.39 19.79
N ASN A 148 -8.02 21.36 19.72
CA ASN A 148 -9.48 21.34 19.53
C ASN A 148 -10.02 21.25 18.10
N GLU A 149 -10.93 20.27 17.95
CA GLU A 149 -11.82 19.90 16.84
C GLU A 149 -11.33 18.86 15.81
N PRO A 150 -12.14 17.79 15.56
CA PRO A 150 -11.85 16.79 14.55
C PRO A 150 -11.94 17.41 13.14
N PRO A 151 -10.97 17.14 12.23
CA PRO A 151 -11.04 17.65 10.88
C PRO A 151 -12.17 16.96 10.11
N THR A 152 -13.22 17.74 9.88
CA THR A 152 -14.33 17.39 9.00
C THR A 152 -13.86 17.61 7.56
N ILE A 153 -13.46 16.55 6.86
CA ILE A 153 -13.31 16.61 5.39
C ILE A 153 -14.55 15.98 4.78
N THR A 154 -15.52 16.86 4.55
CA THR A 154 -16.56 16.74 3.54
C THR A 154 -15.92 16.70 2.16
N ASP A 155 -15.82 15.52 1.56
CA ASP A 155 -16.24 15.39 0.17
C ASP A 155 -16.75 13.96 -0.11
N LYS A 156 -18.07 13.85 -0.24
CA LYS A 156 -18.81 12.59 -0.45
C LYS A 156 -18.73 12.13 -1.92
N ASP A 157 -18.11 12.90 -2.81
CA ASP A 157 -18.32 12.76 -4.24
C ASP A 157 -17.20 11.99 -4.98
N ASP A 158 -15.99 11.89 -4.43
CA ASP A 158 -14.90 11.16 -5.10
C ASP A 158 -15.03 9.63 -5.02
N TYR A 159 -15.53 9.10 -3.90
CA TYR A 159 -15.82 7.66 -3.80
C TYR A 159 -17.02 7.24 -4.66
N ARG A 160 -17.93 8.16 -4.99
CA ARG A 160 -19.08 7.88 -5.88
C ARG A 160 -18.66 7.81 -7.35
N ARG A 161 -17.62 8.53 -7.77
CA ARG A 161 -17.08 8.44 -9.14
C ARG A 161 -16.48 7.06 -9.42
N LEU A 162 -15.66 6.54 -8.51
CA LEU A 162 -15.04 5.22 -8.63
C LEU A 162 -16.06 4.06 -8.71
N VAL A 163 -17.25 4.22 -8.11
CA VAL A 163 -18.32 3.21 -8.13
C VAL A 163 -19.26 3.37 -9.34
N LYS A 164 -19.36 4.57 -9.92
CA LYS A 164 -20.22 4.82 -11.09
C LYS A 164 -19.60 4.37 -12.41
N GLU A 165 -18.28 4.53 -12.58
CA GLU A 165 -17.58 4.08 -13.80
C GLU A 165 -17.62 2.55 -13.97
N THR A 166 -17.63 1.79 -12.87
CA THR A 166 -17.73 0.33 -12.92
C THR A 166 -19.10 -0.20 -13.32
N ASN A 167 -20.18 0.60 -13.20
CA ASN A 167 -21.54 0.16 -13.51
C ASN A 167 -22.02 0.54 -14.92
N GLN A 168 -21.26 1.36 -15.67
CA GLN A 168 -21.62 1.73 -17.05
C GLN A 168 -20.97 0.82 -18.12
N ALA A 169 -20.02 -0.04 -17.74
CA ALA A 169 -19.39 -0.98 -18.68
C ALA A 169 -20.18 -2.30 -18.88
N GLU A 170 -21.30 -2.51 -18.17
CA GLU A 170 -22.08 -3.77 -18.24
C GLU A 170 -23.40 -3.67 -19.05
N THR A 171 -23.77 -2.51 -19.62
CA THR A 171 -25.06 -2.36 -20.34
C THR A 171 -25.00 -2.39 -21.86
N SER A 172 -23.83 -2.54 -22.49
CA SER A 172 -23.70 -2.68 -23.94
C SER A 172 -23.47 -4.14 -24.37
N LYS A 173 -24.48 -4.99 -24.14
CA LYS A 173 -24.66 -6.20 -24.98
C LYS A 173 -25.39 -5.79 -26.27
N PRO A 174 -24.88 -6.10 -27.48
CA PRO A 174 -25.71 -6.00 -28.66
C PRO A 174 -26.76 -7.12 -28.67
N ARG A 175 -28.02 -6.70 -28.80
CA ARG A 175 -29.18 -7.54 -29.12
C ARG A 175 -29.09 -7.91 -30.60
N LEU A 176 -29.09 -9.20 -30.93
CA LEU A 176 -29.40 -9.69 -32.27
C LEU A 176 -30.61 -10.63 -32.15
N GLU A 177 -31.79 -10.08 -32.41
CA GLU A 177 -32.94 -10.85 -32.88
C GLU A 177 -32.84 -11.01 -34.40
N GLY A 178 -33.15 -12.19 -34.92
CA GLY A 178 -33.22 -12.46 -36.35
C GLY A 178 -33.67 -13.91 -36.63
N ASN A 179 -34.97 -14.07 -36.87
CA ASN A 179 -35.70 -15.27 -37.30
C ASN A 179 -35.04 -16.05 -38.45
N ILE A 180 -35.11 -17.39 -38.44
CA ILE A 180 -35.33 -18.23 -39.64
C ILE A 180 -36.12 -19.53 -39.29
N VAL A 181 -37.39 -19.53 -39.69
CA VAL A 181 -38.15 -20.57 -40.46
C VAL A 181 -38.47 -21.95 -39.84
N ASP A 182 -39.74 -22.09 -39.47
CA ASP A 182 -40.74 -23.06 -39.98
C ASP A 182 -40.24 -24.36 -40.64
N LEU A 183 -40.42 -25.51 -39.97
CA LEU A 183 -40.54 -26.81 -40.64
C LEU A 183 -41.71 -27.61 -40.05
N LYS A 184 -42.86 -27.41 -40.67
CA LYS A 184 -43.99 -28.32 -40.73
C LYS A 184 -43.57 -29.73 -41.19
N ASN A 185 -44.04 -30.73 -40.45
CA ASN A 185 -44.77 -31.93 -40.91
C ASN A 185 -44.04 -33.28 -41.17
N LYS A 186 -44.78 -34.35 -40.82
CA LYS A 186 -44.67 -35.80 -41.15
C LYS A 186 -43.57 -36.56 -40.37
N ARG A 187 -43.83 -37.72 -39.76
CA ARG A 187 -44.94 -38.69 -39.85
C ARG A 187 -44.88 -39.60 -38.62
#